data_AF-A0A2A6BQL0-F1
#
_entry.id   AF-A0A2A6BQL0-F1
#
_cell.length_a   1.000
_cell.length_b   1.000
_cell.length_c   1.000
_cell.angle_alpha   90.00
_cell.angle_beta   90.00
_cell.angle_gamma   90.00
#
_symmetry.space_group_name_H-M   'P 1'
#
loop_
_entity.id
_entity.type
_entity.pdbx_description
1 polymer ?
#
loop_
_entity_poly.entity_id
_entity_poly.type
_entity_poly.pdbx_seq_one_letter_code
_entity_poly.pdbx_strand_id
1 'polypeptide(L)'
;MEDDCILSIELNNSVILQTFRWIQIFASICSIILVLYICIHHLSRTILDRVSIIIARTIYLSILAYSFGFGVVQILCLFRMIAASISPAFVLLHVSFTVQQALSTFRYPLKVQRIVATLCIFISNVYAIFYGYFVFHEEILSGKTQFCSSFTLIKEDLIIINLAIMITLDIVNFIFTILLVAYNKKILKNERISFDLSRTFQRMQNVYAIEPFLPVFSLHSIVHIVHVGLYSYTIYNRQYFSHAEFTILHSVVNLAPFYCLIAPLAFLIVIKLGRFVRKGRMRTMISPTSRSNIQEVCFKNLKDAWDSPNCE
;
A
#
# COMPACT_ATOMS: atom_id res chain seq x y z
N MET A 1 7.76 -42.53 -0.82
CA MET A 1 7.62 -42.52 -2.29
C MET A 1 6.22 -42.92 -2.74
N GLU A 2 5.68 -44.09 -2.39
CA GLU A 2 4.29 -44.44 -2.75
C GLU A 2 3.27 -43.53 -2.05
N ASP A 3 3.45 -43.27 -0.75
CA ASP A 3 2.56 -42.37 0.01
C ASP A 3 2.54 -40.93 -0.53
N ASP A 4 3.70 -40.43 -0.97
CA ASP A 4 3.82 -39.09 -1.56
C ASP A 4 3.05 -38.97 -2.89
N CYS A 5 3.03 -40.06 -3.67
CA CYS A 5 2.32 -40.12 -4.93
C CYS A 5 0.80 -40.09 -4.70
N ILE A 6 0.31 -40.89 -3.75
CA ILE A 6 -1.11 -40.96 -3.36
C ILE A 6 -1.60 -39.60 -2.87
N LEU A 7 -0.84 -38.95 -1.97
CA LEU A 7 -1.19 -37.63 -1.45
C LEU A 7 -1.23 -36.57 -2.56
N SER A 8 -0.31 -36.63 -3.53
CA SER A 8 -0.30 -35.69 -4.66
C SER A 8 -1.51 -35.85 -5.56
N ILE A 9 -1.97 -37.08 -5.78
CA ILE A 9 -3.14 -37.40 -6.60
C ILE A 9 -4.40 -36.92 -5.87
N GLU A 10 -4.49 -37.17 -4.57
CA GLU A 10 -5.60 -36.73 -3.73
C GLU A 10 -5.72 -35.20 -3.70
N LEU A 11 -4.60 -34.48 -3.50
CA LEU A 11 -4.61 -33.01 -3.59
C LEU A 11 -4.98 -32.51 -4.98
N ASN A 12 -4.43 -33.10 -6.05
CA ASN A 12 -4.71 -32.66 -7.41
C ASN A 12 -6.19 -32.84 -7.80
N ASN A 13 -6.82 -33.91 -7.29
CA ASN A 13 -8.23 -34.20 -7.52
C ASN A 13 -9.18 -33.47 -6.56
N SER A 14 -8.64 -32.76 -5.56
CA SER A 14 -9.45 -32.00 -4.61
C SER A 14 -10.16 -30.84 -5.31
N VAL A 15 -11.49 -30.92 -5.40
CA VAL A 15 -12.36 -29.88 -5.99
C VAL A 15 -12.15 -28.53 -5.30
N ILE A 16 -12.05 -28.54 -3.97
CA ILE A 16 -11.87 -27.32 -3.16
C ILE A 16 -10.63 -26.56 -3.61
N LEU A 17 -9.53 -27.29 -3.79
CA LEU A 17 -8.25 -26.72 -4.18
C LEU A 17 -8.27 -26.17 -5.61
N GLN A 18 -8.92 -26.88 -6.54
CA GLN A 18 -9.10 -26.41 -7.91
C GLN A 18 -9.98 -25.14 -7.95
N THR A 19 -11.07 -25.11 -7.18
CA THR A 19 -11.92 -23.92 -7.04
C THR A 19 -11.13 -22.72 -6.53
N PHE A 20 -10.31 -22.90 -5.49
CA PHE A 20 -9.44 -21.83 -4.99
C PHE A 20 -8.49 -21.31 -6.06
N ARG A 21 -7.84 -22.19 -6.82
CA ARG A 21 -6.97 -21.78 -7.93
C ARG A 21 -7.70 -20.92 -8.96
N TRP A 22 -8.90 -21.31 -9.37
CA TRP A 22 -9.69 -20.54 -10.33
C TRP A 22 -10.10 -19.17 -9.79
N ILE A 23 -10.52 -19.09 -8.53
CA ILE A 23 -10.81 -17.81 -7.86
C ILE A 23 -9.58 -16.91 -7.86
N GLN A 24 -8.42 -17.49 -7.60
CA GLN A 24 -7.14 -16.79 -7.51
C GLN A 24 -6.69 -16.23 -8.87
N ILE A 25 -6.77 -17.05 -9.93
CA ILE A 25 -6.48 -16.64 -11.30
C ILE A 25 -7.42 -15.51 -11.71
N PHE A 26 -8.72 -15.68 -11.45
CA PHE A 26 -9.73 -14.67 -11.76
C PHE A 26 -9.46 -13.35 -11.03
N ALA A 27 -9.23 -13.40 -9.71
CA ALA A 27 -8.90 -12.23 -8.91
C ALA A 27 -7.62 -11.54 -9.41
N SER A 28 -6.62 -12.30 -9.81
CA SER A 28 -5.37 -11.78 -10.37
C SER A 28 -5.62 -11.03 -11.68
N ILE A 29 -6.35 -11.63 -12.63
CA ILE A 29 -6.72 -10.99 -13.90
C ILE A 29 -7.50 -9.70 -13.64
N CYS A 30 -8.50 -9.73 -12.75
CA CYS A 30 -9.26 -8.55 -12.36
C CYS A 30 -8.36 -7.45 -11.78
N SER A 31 -7.39 -7.83 -10.93
CA SER A 31 -6.42 -6.89 -10.36
C SER A 31 -5.54 -6.26 -11.44
N ILE A 32 -5.01 -7.02 -12.39
CA ILE A 32 -4.19 -6.50 -13.50
C ILE A 32 -5.00 -5.46 -14.29
N ILE A 33 -6.21 -5.81 -14.70
CA ILE A 33 -7.10 -4.93 -15.47
C ILE A 33 -7.38 -3.65 -14.67
N LEU A 34 -7.68 -3.78 -13.38
CA LEU A 34 -7.99 -2.66 -12.51
C LEU A 34 -6.79 -1.73 -12.30
N VAL A 35 -5.60 -2.30 -12.09
CA VAL A 35 -4.35 -1.56 -11.92
C VAL A 35 -4.00 -0.80 -13.20
N LEU A 36 -4.09 -1.45 -14.37
CA LEU A 36 -3.91 -0.79 -15.66
C LEU A 36 -4.89 0.36 -15.85
N TYR A 37 -6.17 0.12 -15.55
CA TYR A 37 -7.21 1.14 -15.61
C TYR A 37 -6.90 2.35 -14.71
N ILE A 38 -6.47 2.11 -13.46
CA ILE A 38 -6.11 3.19 -12.53
C ILE A 38 -4.90 3.98 -13.04
N CYS A 39 -3.85 3.27 -13.48
CA CYS A 39 -2.62 3.87 -13.99
C CYS A 39 -2.87 4.79 -15.20
N ILE A 40 -3.68 4.33 -16.15
CA ILE A 40 -3.98 5.04 -17.40
C ILE A 40 -4.94 6.21 -17.15
N HIS A 41 -6.08 5.96 -16.50
CA HIS A 41 -7.18 6.93 -16.46
C HIS A 41 -7.23 7.81 -15.21
N HIS A 42 -6.79 7.28 -14.07
CA HIS A 42 -7.03 7.94 -12.79
C HIS A 42 -5.82 8.66 -12.24
N LEU A 43 -4.61 8.12 -12.44
CA LEU A 43 -3.42 8.63 -11.78
C LEU A 43 -2.99 10.02 -12.26
N SER A 44 -3.11 10.28 -13.56
CA SER A 44 -2.85 11.61 -14.18
C SER A 44 -3.81 12.70 -13.69
N ARG A 45 -4.98 12.30 -13.16
CA ARG A 45 -6.04 13.20 -12.67
C ARG A 45 -6.07 13.31 -11.14
N THR A 46 -5.04 12.82 -10.44
CA THR A 46 -4.96 12.94 -8.98
C THR A 46 -4.31 14.27 -8.57
N ILE A 47 -4.69 14.78 -7.39
CA ILE A 47 -4.12 15.98 -6.77
C ILE A 47 -2.83 15.64 -5.98
N LEU A 48 -2.33 14.42 -6.14
CA LEU A 48 -1.07 14.02 -5.53
C LEU A 48 0.07 14.83 -6.15
N ASP A 49 1.03 15.22 -5.32
CA ASP A 49 2.28 15.78 -5.81
C ASP A 49 2.93 14.85 -6.82
N ARG A 50 3.65 15.43 -7.78
CA ARG A 50 4.32 14.68 -8.86
C ARG A 50 5.15 13.50 -8.34
N VAL A 51 5.74 13.67 -7.15
CA VAL A 51 6.55 12.65 -6.46
C VAL A 51 5.69 11.51 -5.90
N SER A 52 4.59 11.83 -5.23
CA SER A 52 3.63 10.84 -4.72
C SER A 52 2.95 10.05 -5.84
N ILE A 53 2.76 10.66 -7.02
CA ILE A 53 2.28 9.96 -8.23
C ILE A 53 3.29 8.90 -8.68
N ILE A 54 4.60 9.21 -8.64
CA ILE A 54 5.64 8.24 -9.03
C ILE A 54 5.62 7.04 -8.07
N ILE A 55 5.58 7.28 -6.76
CA ILE A 55 5.49 6.19 -5.76
C ILE A 55 4.23 5.35 -6.00
N ALA A 56 3.08 6.00 -6.24
CA ALA A 56 1.84 5.30 -6.54
C ALA A 56 1.96 4.46 -7.83
N ARG A 57 2.57 4.98 -8.90
CA ARG A 57 2.85 4.19 -10.12
C ARG A 57 3.70 2.98 -9.82
N THR A 58 4.76 3.15 -9.02
CA THR A 58 5.64 2.05 -8.64
C THR A 58 4.88 0.98 -7.85
N ILE A 59 4.09 1.37 -6.85
CA ILE A 59 3.21 0.45 -6.10
C ILE A 59 2.31 -0.32 -7.07
N TYR A 60 1.65 0.37 -8.00
CA TYR A 60 0.78 -0.26 -8.99
C TYR A 60 1.53 -1.19 -9.94
N LEU A 61 2.71 -0.82 -10.42
CA LEU A 61 3.54 -1.69 -11.27
C LEU A 61 4.01 -2.93 -10.51
N SER A 62 4.35 -2.80 -9.22
CA SER A 62 4.66 -3.94 -8.36
C SER A 62 3.46 -4.87 -8.18
N ILE A 63 2.25 -4.32 -8.01
CA ILE A 63 1.00 -5.13 -7.98
C ILE A 63 0.78 -5.81 -9.32
N LEU A 64 1.02 -5.13 -10.45
CA LEU A 64 0.85 -5.72 -11.76
C LEU A 64 1.84 -6.86 -12.01
N ALA A 65 3.11 -6.68 -11.66
CA ALA A 65 4.13 -7.72 -11.75
C ALA A 65 3.77 -8.93 -10.86
N TYR A 66 3.30 -8.66 -9.64
CA TYR A 66 2.79 -9.67 -8.71
C TYR A 66 1.63 -10.46 -9.32
N SER A 67 0.62 -9.78 -9.86
CA SER A 67 -0.57 -10.40 -10.41
C SER A 67 -0.27 -11.15 -11.72
N PHE A 68 0.55 -10.58 -12.60
CA PHE A 68 0.93 -11.25 -13.86
C PHE A 68 1.67 -12.55 -13.57
N GLY A 69 2.59 -12.53 -12.61
CA GLY A 69 3.25 -13.75 -12.19
C GLY A 69 2.27 -14.81 -11.71
N PHE A 70 1.26 -14.40 -10.97
CA PHE A 70 0.27 -15.33 -10.45
C PHE A 70 -0.56 -16.07 -11.54
N GLY A 71 -0.80 -15.44 -12.71
CA GLY A 71 -1.71 -15.98 -13.74
C GLY A 71 -1.16 -17.13 -14.60
N VAL A 72 0.13 -17.48 -14.51
CA VAL A 72 0.76 -18.50 -15.37
C VAL A 72 0.92 -19.82 -14.60
N VAL A 73 -0.13 -20.65 -14.65
CA VAL A 73 -0.50 -21.70 -13.69
C VAL A 73 0.34 -23.00 -13.75
N GLN A 74 1.40 -23.07 -14.56
CA GLN A 74 2.32 -24.23 -14.56
C GLN A 74 3.73 -23.91 -14.00
N ILE A 75 4.03 -22.63 -13.72
CA ILE A 75 5.30 -22.15 -13.13
C ILE A 75 5.03 -21.69 -11.66
N LEU A 76 4.17 -22.42 -10.94
CA LEU A 76 3.50 -21.98 -9.71
C LEU A 76 4.41 -21.64 -8.52
N CYS A 77 5.56 -22.29 -8.43
CA CYS A 77 6.48 -22.10 -7.33
C CYS A 77 7.19 -20.75 -7.41
N LEU A 78 7.80 -20.46 -8.56
CA LEU A 78 8.56 -19.25 -8.81
C LEU A 78 7.73 -17.99 -8.57
N PHE A 79 6.48 -18.01 -9.03
CA PHE A 79 5.61 -16.86 -8.88
C PHE A 79 5.10 -16.65 -7.46
N ARG A 80 4.89 -17.72 -6.68
CA ARG A 80 4.64 -17.60 -5.24
C ARG A 80 5.85 -17.02 -4.51
N MET A 81 7.06 -17.41 -4.90
CA MET A 81 8.30 -16.87 -4.33
C MET A 81 8.48 -15.39 -4.65
N ILE A 82 8.22 -14.98 -5.91
CA ILE A 82 8.19 -13.57 -6.32
C ILE A 82 7.11 -12.80 -5.54
N ALA A 83 5.93 -13.39 -5.39
CA ALA A 83 4.83 -12.79 -4.64
C ALA A 83 5.21 -12.53 -3.17
N ALA A 84 5.75 -13.56 -2.51
CA ALA A 84 6.24 -13.46 -1.14
C ALA A 84 7.39 -12.45 -1.02
N SER A 85 8.27 -12.35 -2.02
CA SER A 85 9.40 -11.42 -2.00
C SER A 85 9.00 -9.96 -2.21
N ILE A 86 7.92 -9.70 -2.94
CA ILE A 86 7.39 -8.34 -3.15
C ILE A 86 6.61 -7.83 -1.93
N SER A 87 6.03 -8.71 -1.09
CA SER A 87 5.23 -8.31 0.08
C SER A 87 5.96 -7.31 1.02
N PRO A 88 7.22 -7.56 1.44
CA PRO A 88 8.00 -6.58 2.22
C PRO A 88 8.20 -5.24 1.49
N ALA A 89 8.32 -5.26 0.16
CA ALA A 89 8.47 -4.05 -0.64
C ALA A 89 7.24 -3.13 -0.50
N PHE A 90 6.04 -3.68 -0.35
CA PHE A 90 4.83 -2.88 -0.11
C PHE A 90 4.89 -2.12 1.21
N VAL A 91 5.34 -2.77 2.28
CA VAL A 91 5.53 -2.12 3.59
C VAL A 91 6.54 -0.97 3.46
N LEU A 92 7.68 -1.22 2.80
CA LEU A 92 8.68 -0.18 2.57
C LEU A 92 8.15 0.97 1.70
N LEU A 93 7.31 0.69 0.70
CA LEU A 93 6.65 1.71 -0.10
C LEU A 93 5.61 2.52 0.70
N HIS A 94 4.91 1.92 1.67
CA HIS A 94 4.04 2.63 2.60
C HIS A 94 4.85 3.57 3.52
N VAL A 95 5.96 3.11 4.07
CA VAL A 95 6.89 3.97 4.83
C VAL A 95 7.38 5.11 3.96
N SER A 96 7.76 4.82 2.71
CA SER A 96 8.22 5.82 1.75
C SER A 96 7.15 6.89 1.50
N PHE A 97 5.88 6.49 1.37
CA PHE A 97 4.77 7.43 1.25
C PHE A 97 4.65 8.31 2.49
N THR A 98 4.69 7.75 3.71
CA THR A 98 4.63 8.54 4.95
C THR A 98 5.79 9.51 5.08
N VAL A 99 7.01 9.09 4.72
CA VAL A 99 8.20 9.97 4.69
C VAL A 99 7.98 11.13 3.71
N GLN A 100 7.46 10.88 2.51
CA GLN A 100 7.16 11.95 1.56
C GLN A 100 6.10 12.92 2.10
N GLN A 101 5.07 12.41 2.75
CA GLN A 101 4.03 13.24 3.37
C GLN A 101 4.58 14.07 4.53
N ALA A 102 5.51 13.52 5.31
CA ALA A 102 6.22 14.24 6.35
C ALA A 102 7.09 15.35 5.74
N LEU A 103 7.90 15.05 4.72
CA LEU A 103 8.72 16.05 4.02
C LEU A 103 7.89 17.19 3.43
N SER A 104 6.74 16.87 2.82
CA SER A 104 5.81 17.89 2.32
C SER A 104 5.19 18.71 3.46
N THR A 105 4.84 18.08 4.58
CA THR A 105 4.32 18.75 5.78
C THR A 105 5.31 19.76 6.36
N PHE A 106 6.60 19.42 6.37
CA PHE A 106 7.69 20.28 6.84
C PHE A 106 8.28 21.18 5.74
N ARG A 107 7.66 21.22 4.55
CA ARG A 107 8.03 22.09 3.43
C ARG A 107 9.50 21.94 2.99
N TYR A 108 10.02 20.72 3.00
CA TYR A 108 11.31 20.46 2.38
C TYR A 108 11.27 20.78 0.88
N PRO A 109 12.37 21.29 0.30
CA PRO A 109 12.40 21.66 -1.12
C PRO A 109 12.12 20.46 -2.02
N LEU A 110 11.43 20.69 -3.13
CA LEU A 110 11.02 19.64 -4.09
C LEU A 110 12.19 18.79 -4.60
N LYS A 111 13.40 19.36 -4.70
CA LYS A 111 14.61 18.62 -5.06
C LYS A 111 14.92 17.52 -4.04
N VAL A 112 14.85 17.83 -2.75
CA VAL A 112 15.08 16.86 -1.66
C VAL A 112 13.98 15.80 -1.64
N GLN A 113 12.71 16.20 -1.74
CA GLN A 113 11.60 15.25 -1.80
C GLN A 113 11.78 14.23 -2.95
N ARG A 114 12.14 14.71 -4.13
CA ARG A 114 12.41 13.85 -5.29
C ARG A 114 13.56 12.87 -5.04
N ILE A 115 14.69 13.35 -4.52
CA ILE A 115 15.85 12.50 -4.21
C ILE A 115 15.46 11.41 -3.21
N VAL A 116 14.80 11.79 -2.11
CA VAL A 116 14.37 10.84 -1.08
C VAL A 116 13.38 9.82 -1.66
N ALA A 117 12.42 10.25 -2.49
CA ALA A 117 11.46 9.32 -3.09
C ALA A 117 12.13 8.31 -4.02
N THR A 118 13.09 8.76 -4.85
CA THR A 118 13.85 7.87 -5.73
C THR A 118 14.68 6.87 -4.93
N LEU A 119 15.37 7.33 -3.88
CA LEU A 119 16.16 6.45 -3.00
C LEU A 119 15.26 5.43 -2.29
N CYS A 120 14.13 5.86 -1.74
CA CYS A 120 13.14 5.01 -1.12
C CYS A 120 12.64 3.90 -2.07
N ILE A 121 12.23 4.26 -3.29
CA ILE A 121 11.81 3.28 -4.31
C ILE A 121 12.94 2.31 -4.64
N PHE A 122 14.16 2.81 -4.83
CA PHE A 122 15.31 1.99 -5.13
C PHE A 122 15.60 0.99 -4.00
N ILE A 123 15.65 1.45 -2.75
CA ILE A 123 15.86 0.61 -1.56
C ILE A 123 14.77 -0.47 -1.45
N SER A 124 13.49 -0.13 -1.66
CA SER A 124 12.40 -1.11 -1.61
C SER A 124 12.56 -2.23 -2.63
N ASN A 125 12.98 -1.90 -3.86
CA ASN A 125 13.20 -2.90 -4.91
C ASN A 125 14.43 -3.76 -4.64
N VAL A 126 15.54 -3.12 -4.23
CA VAL A 126 16.78 -3.82 -3.85
C VAL A 126 16.51 -4.78 -2.69
N TYR A 127 15.75 -4.35 -1.68
CA TYR A 127 15.34 -5.19 -0.56
C TYR A 127 14.55 -6.41 -1.03
N ALA A 128 13.56 -6.23 -1.90
CA ALA A 128 12.75 -7.33 -2.44
C ALA A 128 13.60 -8.37 -3.19
N ILE A 129 14.58 -7.91 -3.97
CA ILE A 129 15.51 -8.78 -4.71
C ILE A 129 16.40 -9.56 -3.74
N PHE A 130 17.04 -8.88 -2.78
CA PHE A 130 17.90 -9.54 -1.80
C PHE A 130 17.12 -10.52 -0.92
N TYR A 131 15.97 -10.10 -0.39
CA TYR A 131 15.12 -10.96 0.41
C TYR A 131 14.67 -12.19 -0.40
N GLY A 132 14.18 -11.99 -1.63
CA GLY A 132 13.80 -13.08 -2.51
C GLY A 132 14.96 -14.04 -2.80
N TYR A 133 16.15 -13.51 -3.09
CA TYR A 133 17.35 -14.33 -3.29
C TYR A 133 17.70 -15.14 -2.04
N PHE A 134 17.89 -14.50 -0.88
CA PHE A 134 18.35 -15.20 0.33
C PHE A 134 17.36 -16.27 0.83
N VAL A 135 16.06 -16.01 0.68
CA VAL A 135 15.01 -16.95 1.11
C VAL A 135 14.85 -18.09 0.11
N PHE A 136 14.88 -17.82 -1.20
CA PHE A 136 14.39 -18.77 -2.21
C PHE A 136 15.45 -19.35 -3.17
N HIS A 137 16.72 -18.93 -3.12
CA HIS A 137 17.73 -19.38 -4.11
C HIS A 137 18.08 -20.87 -4.04
N GLU A 138 17.93 -21.51 -2.88
CA GLU A 138 18.22 -22.94 -2.67
C GLU A 138 16.99 -23.84 -2.92
N GLU A 139 15.86 -23.25 -3.28
CA GLU A 139 14.62 -23.98 -3.54
C GLU A 139 14.76 -24.81 -4.81
N ILE A 140 14.75 -26.14 -4.63
CA ILE A 140 14.84 -27.07 -5.75
C ILE A 140 13.49 -27.06 -6.47
N LEU A 141 13.43 -26.34 -7.59
CA LEU A 141 12.26 -26.29 -8.48
C LEU A 141 11.95 -27.61 -9.20
N SER A 142 12.64 -28.70 -8.87
CA SER A 142 12.44 -30.01 -9.47
C SER A 142 11.37 -30.80 -8.71
N GLY A 143 10.20 -30.96 -9.33
CA GLY A 143 9.14 -31.81 -8.80
C GLY A 143 7.80 -31.48 -9.47
N LYS A 144 6.95 -32.51 -9.68
CA LYS A 144 5.57 -32.32 -10.15
C LYS A 144 4.62 -31.91 -9.01
N THR A 145 5.14 -31.49 -7.87
CA THR A 145 4.31 -31.07 -6.75
C THR A 145 3.74 -29.71 -7.07
N GLN A 146 2.42 -29.63 -7.14
CA GLN A 146 1.72 -28.35 -7.36
C GLN A 146 1.80 -27.42 -6.12
N PHE A 147 2.42 -27.91 -5.05
CA PHE A 147 2.67 -27.21 -3.80
C PHE A 147 4.17 -27.19 -3.55
N CYS A 148 4.74 -25.99 -3.63
CA CYS A 148 6.03 -25.74 -3.03
C CYS A 148 5.84 -25.51 -1.53
N SER A 149 6.06 -26.60 -0.79
CA SER A 149 6.20 -26.56 0.67
C SER A 149 7.65 -26.40 1.09
N SER A 150 8.60 -26.40 0.15
CA SER A 150 10.02 -26.38 0.51
C SER A 150 10.35 -25.07 1.19
N PHE A 151 10.59 -25.22 2.48
CA PHE A 151 11.27 -24.30 3.35
C PHE A 151 12.20 -25.19 4.15
N THR A 152 13.50 -25.01 4.00
CA THR A 152 14.45 -25.58 4.95
C THR A 152 14.27 -24.85 6.29
N LEU A 153 14.51 -25.55 7.41
CA LEU A 153 14.31 -24.99 8.77
C LEU A 153 15.03 -23.62 8.93
N ILE A 154 16.20 -23.45 8.31
CA ILE A 154 16.98 -22.20 8.36
C ILE A 154 16.25 -21.04 7.65
N LYS A 155 15.54 -21.30 6.54
CA LYS A 155 14.82 -20.25 5.81
C LYS A 155 13.51 -19.87 6.51
N GLU A 156 12.93 -20.80 7.26
CA GLU A 156 11.74 -20.56 8.08
C GLU A 156 12.00 -19.45 9.11
N ASP A 157 13.12 -19.52 9.83
CA ASP A 157 13.52 -18.48 10.79
C ASP A 157 13.70 -17.11 10.12
N LEU A 158 14.33 -17.06 8.95
CA LEU A 158 14.52 -15.82 8.20
C LEU A 158 13.18 -15.20 7.78
N ILE A 159 12.20 -16.01 7.37
CA ILE A 159 10.87 -15.54 6.99
C ILE A 159 10.14 -14.99 8.22
N ILE A 160 10.18 -15.69 9.35
CA ILE A 160 9.54 -15.26 10.60
C ILE A 160 10.15 -13.94 11.09
N ILE A 161 11.48 -13.84 11.11
CA ILE A 161 12.18 -12.61 11.51
C ILE A 161 11.80 -11.47 10.57
N ASN A 162 11.82 -11.69 9.25
CA ASN A 162 11.41 -10.67 8.28
C ASN A 162 9.95 -10.24 8.46
N LEU A 163 9.03 -11.19 8.64
CA LEU A 163 7.62 -10.91 8.91
C LEU A 163 7.46 -10.08 10.19
N ALA A 164 8.18 -10.41 11.27
CA ALA A 164 8.18 -9.66 12.53
C ALA A 164 8.70 -8.22 12.37
N ILE A 165 9.77 -8.02 11.61
CA ILE A 165 10.31 -6.69 11.30
C ILE A 165 9.30 -5.89 10.48
N MET A 166 8.73 -6.50 9.43
CA MET A 166 7.80 -5.84 8.52
C MET A 166 6.50 -5.44 9.24
N ILE A 167 5.95 -6.29 10.13
CA ILE A 167 4.76 -5.91 10.89
C ILE A 167 5.04 -4.79 11.89
N THR A 168 6.20 -4.84 12.57
CA THR A 168 6.62 -3.77 13.48
C THR A 168 6.73 -2.45 12.73
N LEU A 169 7.38 -2.47 11.57
CA LEU A 169 7.55 -1.30 10.72
C LEU A 169 6.20 -0.75 10.24
N ASP A 170 5.27 -1.62 9.86
CA ASP A 170 3.93 -1.22 9.41
C ASP A 170 3.09 -0.59 10.53
N ILE A 171 3.08 -1.17 11.74
CA ILE A 171 2.40 -0.59 12.91
C ILE A 171 2.97 0.79 13.25
N VAL A 172 4.30 0.91 13.30
CA VAL A 172 4.98 2.17 13.55
C VAL A 172 4.61 3.20 12.48
N ASN A 173 4.64 2.80 11.20
CA ASN A 173 4.26 3.66 10.09
C ASN A 173 2.79 4.14 10.15
N PHE A 174 1.88 3.25 10.55
CA PHE A 174 0.48 3.57 10.74
C PHE A 174 0.27 4.62 11.85
N ILE A 175 0.94 4.44 13.00
CA ILE A 175 0.93 5.41 14.10
C ILE A 175 1.48 6.77 13.63
N PHE A 176 2.63 6.78 12.95
CA PHE A 176 3.21 8.01 12.40
C PHE A 176 2.26 8.71 11.42
N THR A 177 1.55 7.95 10.58
CA THR A 177 0.56 8.51 9.65
C THR A 177 -0.59 9.20 10.40
N ILE A 178 -1.13 8.56 11.45
CA ILE A 178 -2.18 9.16 12.30
C ILE A 178 -1.68 10.46 12.95
N LEU A 179 -0.48 10.42 13.54
CA LEU A 179 0.14 11.59 14.17
C LEU A 179 0.36 12.72 13.16
N LEU A 180 0.80 12.41 11.95
CA LEU A 180 1.02 13.38 10.88
C LEU A 180 -0.30 14.03 10.42
N VAL A 181 -1.38 13.26 10.31
CA VAL A 181 -2.72 13.80 10.00
C VAL A 181 -3.22 14.70 11.13
N ALA A 182 -3.10 14.26 12.38
CA ALA A 182 -3.50 15.03 13.56
C ALA A 182 -2.72 16.35 13.65
N TYR A 183 -1.41 16.30 13.44
CA TYR A 183 -0.52 17.45 13.42
C TYR A 183 -0.92 18.46 12.32
N ASN A 184 -1.12 17.98 11.09
CA ASN A 184 -1.54 18.83 9.99
C ASN A 184 -2.92 19.48 10.23
N LYS A 185 -3.89 18.73 10.77
CA LYS A 185 -5.20 19.27 11.15
C LYS A 185 -5.09 20.34 12.25
N LYS A 186 -4.26 20.09 13.27
CA LYS A 186 -4.02 21.05 14.36
C LYS A 186 -3.43 22.36 13.84
N ILE A 187 -2.41 22.30 13.00
CA ILE A 187 -1.80 23.54 12.48
C ILE A 187 -2.70 24.22 11.47
N LEU A 188 -3.43 23.48 10.63
CA LEU A 188 -4.40 24.08 9.72
C LEU A 188 -5.47 24.89 10.48
N LYS A 189 -5.87 24.46 11.68
CA LYS A 189 -6.77 25.23 12.56
C LYS A 189 -6.14 26.56 13.00
N ASN A 190 -4.84 26.54 13.33
CA ASN A 190 -4.11 27.74 13.77
C ASN A 190 -3.82 28.70 12.60
N GLU A 191 -3.40 28.19 11.43
CA GLU A 191 -3.04 29.00 10.26
C GLU A 191 -4.24 29.70 9.61
N ARG A 192 -5.47 29.13 9.75
CA ARG A 192 -6.71 29.80 9.32
C ARG A 192 -6.91 31.17 9.97
N ILE A 193 -6.31 31.40 11.13
CA ILE A 193 -6.37 32.69 11.84
C ILE A 193 -5.36 33.68 11.23
N SER A 194 -4.24 33.19 10.69
CA SER A 194 -3.17 34.03 10.11
C SER A 194 -3.36 34.43 8.64
N PHE A 195 -4.42 33.96 7.98
CA PHE A 195 -4.81 34.30 6.60
C PHE A 195 -3.76 34.10 5.48
N ASP A 196 -2.66 33.39 5.71
CA ASP A 196 -1.72 33.01 4.64
C ASP A 196 -2.33 31.90 3.75
N LEU A 197 -2.88 32.32 2.60
CA LEU A 197 -3.61 31.47 1.67
C LEU A 197 -2.73 30.35 1.08
N SER A 198 -1.47 30.65 0.77
CA SER A 198 -0.53 29.70 0.14
C SER A 198 -0.20 28.57 1.12
N ARG A 199 0.14 28.92 2.36
CA ARG A 199 0.43 27.96 3.43
C ARG A 199 -0.77 27.08 3.76
N THR A 200 -1.93 27.70 3.87
CA THR A 200 -3.19 27.02 4.18
C THR A 200 -3.56 26.03 3.07
N PHE A 201 -3.42 26.44 1.80
CA PHE A 201 -3.73 25.60 0.66
C PHE A 201 -2.83 24.37 0.58
N GLN A 202 -1.51 24.53 0.72
CA GLN A 202 -0.56 23.43 0.69
C GLN A 202 -0.83 22.40 1.80
N ARG A 203 -1.06 22.85 3.05
CA ARG A 203 -1.39 21.92 4.15
C ARG A 203 -2.71 21.22 3.92
N MET A 204 -3.70 21.93 3.38
CA MET A 204 -4.98 21.35 3.05
C MET A 204 -4.83 20.26 1.98
N GLN A 205 -3.98 20.47 0.97
CA GLN A 205 -3.63 19.43 0.00
C GLN A 205 -2.99 18.21 0.67
N ASN A 206 -2.05 18.41 1.60
CA ASN A 206 -1.42 17.31 2.34
C ASN A 206 -2.43 16.50 3.16
N VAL A 207 -3.33 17.15 3.91
CA VAL A 207 -4.40 16.45 4.64
C VAL A 207 -5.28 15.65 3.68
N TYR A 208 -5.68 16.24 2.56
CA TYR A 208 -6.49 15.55 1.56
C TYR A 208 -5.73 14.50 0.74
N ALA A 209 -4.40 14.51 0.78
CA ALA A 209 -3.56 13.48 0.22
C ALA A 209 -3.44 12.29 1.16
N ILE A 210 -3.32 12.49 2.48
CA ILE A 210 -3.10 11.41 3.45
C ILE A 210 -4.42 10.76 3.88
N GLU A 211 -5.48 11.54 4.13
CA GLU A 211 -6.74 11.05 4.69
C GLU A 211 -7.39 9.90 3.88
N PRO A 212 -7.38 9.91 2.53
CA PRO A 212 -7.85 8.79 1.71
C PRO A 212 -6.99 7.51 1.82
N PHE A 213 -5.72 7.62 2.22
CA PHE A 213 -4.83 6.46 2.36
C PHE A 213 -4.97 5.78 3.73
N LEU A 214 -5.49 6.49 4.73
CA LEU A 214 -5.61 5.98 6.10
C LEU A 214 -6.42 4.67 6.19
N PRO A 215 -7.61 4.53 5.56
CA PRO A 215 -8.35 3.27 5.59
C PRO A 215 -7.59 2.13 4.90
N VAL A 216 -6.78 2.44 3.90
CA VAL A 216 -6.00 1.44 3.18
C VAL A 216 -4.81 0.97 4.02
N PHE A 217 -4.13 1.88 4.72
CA PHE A 217 -3.11 1.51 5.70
C PHE A 217 -3.72 0.69 6.85
N SER A 218 -4.87 1.09 7.39
CA SER A 218 -5.58 0.29 8.39
C SER A 218 -5.89 -1.12 7.89
N LEU A 219 -6.43 -1.26 6.68
CA LEU A 219 -6.75 -2.55 6.10
C LEU A 219 -5.48 -3.40 5.91
N HIS A 220 -4.43 -2.81 5.35
CA HIS A 220 -3.13 -3.45 5.17
C HIS A 220 -2.56 -3.95 6.50
N SER A 221 -2.52 -3.11 7.54
CA SER A 221 -2.03 -3.50 8.87
C SER A 221 -2.87 -4.60 9.50
N ILE A 222 -4.20 -4.53 9.43
CA ILE A 222 -5.08 -5.59 9.97
C ILE A 222 -4.79 -6.92 9.27
N VAL A 223 -4.76 -6.93 7.93
CA VAL A 223 -4.51 -8.18 7.19
C VAL A 223 -3.10 -8.70 7.44
N HIS A 224 -2.11 -7.81 7.58
CA HIS A 224 -0.74 -8.19 7.86
C HIS A 224 -0.59 -8.78 9.28
N ILE A 225 -1.26 -8.23 10.30
CA ILE A 225 -1.32 -8.80 11.65
C ILE A 225 -1.94 -10.20 11.61
N VAL A 226 -3.09 -10.34 10.92
CA VAL A 226 -3.76 -11.65 10.77
C VAL A 226 -2.84 -12.64 10.06
N HIS A 227 -2.15 -12.22 9.00
CA HIS A 227 -1.21 -13.06 8.27
C HIS A 227 -0.07 -13.55 9.17
N VAL A 228 0.61 -12.65 9.88
CA VAL A 228 1.72 -13.00 10.78
C VAL A 228 1.23 -13.89 11.92
N GLY A 229 0.07 -13.60 12.49
CA GLY A 229 -0.54 -14.40 13.55
C GLY A 229 -0.87 -15.82 13.09
N LEU A 230 -1.54 -15.97 11.94
CA LEU A 230 -1.85 -17.28 11.37
C LEU A 230 -0.59 -18.04 10.95
N TYR A 231 0.40 -17.35 10.40
CA TYR A 231 1.68 -17.95 10.02
C TYR A 231 2.41 -18.48 11.25
N SER A 232 2.58 -17.65 12.27
CA SER A 232 3.23 -18.02 13.54
C SER A 232 2.49 -19.16 14.24
N TYR A 233 1.15 -19.13 14.23
CA TYR A 233 0.32 -20.21 14.79
C TYR A 233 0.53 -21.54 14.06
N THR A 234 0.56 -21.50 12.72
CA THR A 234 0.74 -22.70 11.89
C THR A 234 2.12 -23.33 12.11
N ILE A 235 3.16 -22.50 12.22
CA ILE A 235 4.51 -22.95 12.52
C ILE A 235 4.63 -23.52 13.94
N TYR A 236 4.17 -22.78 14.95
CA TYR A 236 4.33 -23.18 16.35
C TYR A 236 3.58 -24.48 16.68
N ASN A 237 2.42 -24.70 16.06
CA ASN A 237 1.60 -25.90 16.27
C ASN A 237 1.87 -27.00 15.25
N ARG A 238 2.96 -26.91 14.47
CA ARG A 238 3.29 -27.89 13.40
C ARG A 238 3.28 -29.34 13.88
N GLN A 239 3.73 -29.59 15.11
CA GLN A 239 3.76 -30.94 15.71
C GLN A 239 2.37 -31.57 15.92
N TYR A 240 1.31 -30.77 15.97
CA TYR A 240 -0.06 -31.23 16.22
C TYR A 240 -0.85 -31.46 14.92
N PHE A 241 -0.29 -31.11 13.77
CA PHE A 241 -0.96 -31.26 12.47
C PHE A 241 -0.38 -32.44 11.69
N SER A 242 -1.24 -33.18 10.98
CA SER A 242 -0.78 -34.07 9.93
C SER A 242 -0.09 -33.27 8.81
N HIS A 243 0.75 -33.93 8.02
CA HIS A 243 1.46 -33.28 6.91
C HIS A 243 0.49 -32.63 5.90
N ALA A 244 -0.66 -33.27 5.65
CA ALA A 244 -1.70 -32.76 4.77
C ALA A 244 -2.37 -31.50 5.36
N GLU A 245 -2.79 -31.54 6.62
CA GLU A 245 -3.39 -30.39 7.31
C GLU A 245 -2.45 -29.19 7.36
N PHE A 246 -1.19 -29.42 7.72
CA PHE A 246 -0.16 -28.38 7.74
C PHE A 246 0.00 -27.76 6.35
N THR A 247 0.09 -28.58 5.30
CA THR A 247 0.25 -28.10 3.91
C THR A 247 -0.95 -27.26 3.47
N ILE A 248 -2.17 -27.69 3.79
CA ILE A 248 -3.40 -26.96 3.47
C ILE A 248 -3.45 -25.65 4.25
N LEU A 249 -3.28 -25.69 5.58
CA LEU A 249 -3.33 -24.51 6.44
C LEU A 249 -2.26 -23.50 6.01
N HIS A 250 -1.04 -23.95 5.79
CA HIS A 250 0.06 -23.11 5.33
C HIS A 250 -0.23 -22.52 3.94
N SER A 251 -0.83 -23.28 3.02
CA SER A 251 -1.26 -22.76 1.71
C SER A 251 -2.34 -21.68 1.86
N VAL A 252 -3.25 -21.84 2.82
CA VAL A 252 -4.28 -20.83 3.15
C VAL A 252 -3.66 -19.58 3.77
N VAL A 253 -2.69 -19.71 4.67
CA VAL A 253 -1.99 -18.54 5.24
C VAL A 253 -1.25 -17.77 4.16
N ASN A 254 -0.66 -18.46 3.19
CA ASN A 254 -0.04 -17.84 2.03
C ASN A 254 -1.04 -17.25 1.03
N LEU A 255 -2.35 -17.38 1.27
CA LEU A 255 -3.37 -16.58 0.59
C LEU A 255 -3.54 -15.18 1.17
N ALA A 256 -3.00 -14.87 2.35
CA ALA A 256 -3.19 -13.53 2.90
C ALA A 256 -2.70 -12.42 1.95
N PRO A 257 -1.53 -12.50 1.28
CA PRO A 257 -1.09 -11.51 0.31
C PRO A 257 -2.06 -11.22 -0.85
N PHE A 258 -3.13 -12.00 -1.05
CA PHE A 258 -4.20 -11.67 -2.01
C PHE A 258 -4.98 -10.40 -1.67
N TYR A 259 -4.91 -9.87 -0.44
CA TYR A 259 -5.46 -8.53 -0.18
C TYR A 259 -4.76 -7.45 -1.03
N CYS A 260 -3.51 -7.66 -1.48
CA CYS A 260 -2.83 -6.76 -2.41
C CYS A 260 -3.56 -6.64 -3.76
N LEU A 261 -4.40 -7.62 -4.13
CA LEU A 261 -5.26 -7.54 -5.31
C LEU A 261 -6.50 -6.66 -5.07
N ILE A 262 -7.02 -6.67 -3.84
CA ILE A 262 -8.18 -5.89 -3.39
C ILE A 262 -7.76 -4.44 -3.07
N ALA A 263 -6.53 -4.22 -2.62
CA ALA A 263 -6.01 -2.91 -2.24
C ALA A 263 -6.14 -1.85 -3.36
N PRO A 264 -5.82 -2.11 -4.64
CA PRO A 264 -6.11 -1.20 -5.76
C PRO A 264 -7.57 -0.77 -5.86
N LEU A 265 -8.51 -1.70 -5.60
CA LEU A 265 -9.94 -1.42 -5.64
C LEU A 265 -10.34 -0.52 -4.49
N ALA A 266 -9.88 -0.85 -3.28
CA ALA A 266 -10.06 -0.01 -2.10
C ALA A 266 -9.49 1.41 -2.35
N PHE A 267 -8.28 1.51 -2.91
CA PHE A 267 -7.69 2.79 -3.31
C PHE A 267 -8.56 3.56 -4.29
N LEU A 268 -9.07 2.92 -5.34
CA LEU A 268 -9.89 3.58 -6.34
C LEU A 268 -11.20 4.10 -5.73
N ILE A 269 -11.87 3.27 -4.91
CA ILE A 269 -13.10 3.65 -4.21
C ILE A 269 -12.84 4.86 -3.32
N VAL A 270 -11.80 4.80 -2.49
CA VAL A 270 -11.51 5.87 -1.54
C VAL A 270 -11.06 7.15 -2.23
N ILE A 271 -10.29 7.06 -3.34
CA ILE A 271 -9.95 8.22 -4.18
C ILE A 271 -11.21 8.85 -4.79
N LYS A 272 -12.15 8.05 -5.33
CA LYS A 272 -13.40 8.57 -5.90
C LYS A 272 -14.25 9.26 -4.83
N LEU A 273 -14.46 8.62 -3.68
CA LEU A 273 -15.19 9.19 -2.55
C LEU A 273 -14.53 10.49 -2.06
N GLY A 274 -13.20 10.50 -1.92
CA GLY A 274 -12.44 11.69 -1.53
C GLY A 274 -12.57 12.85 -2.52
N ARG A 275 -12.70 12.58 -3.83
CA ARG A 275 -12.98 13.64 -4.83
C ARG A 275 -14.38 14.23 -4.64
N PHE A 276 -15.39 13.41 -4.37
CA PHE A 276 -16.76 13.89 -4.14
C PHE A 276 -16.85 14.77 -2.90
N VAL A 277 -16.29 14.32 -1.77
CA VAL A 277 -16.25 15.09 -0.52
C VAL A 277 -15.52 16.42 -0.72
N ARG A 278 -14.42 16.41 -1.47
CA ARG A 278 -13.65 17.64 -1.78
C ARG A 278 -14.43 18.60 -2.66
N LYS A 279 -15.07 18.12 -3.72
CA LYS A 279 -15.90 18.95 -4.59
C LYS A 279 -17.05 19.60 -3.81
N GLY A 280 -17.63 18.84 -2.86
CA GLY A 280 -18.60 19.36 -1.89
C GLY A 280 -18.01 20.49 -1.04
N ARG A 281 -16.91 20.22 -0.32
CA ARG A 281 -16.28 21.22 0.57
C ARG A 281 -15.74 22.45 -0.16
N MET A 282 -15.13 22.30 -1.34
CA MET A 282 -14.71 23.45 -2.16
C MET A 282 -15.92 24.26 -2.60
N ARG A 283 -17.02 23.60 -3.00
CA ARG A 283 -18.26 24.30 -3.30
C ARG A 283 -18.81 25.01 -2.06
N THR A 284 -18.70 24.46 -0.85
CA THR A 284 -19.11 25.15 0.39
C THR A 284 -18.19 26.29 0.80
N MET A 285 -16.89 26.23 0.47
CA MET A 285 -15.94 27.33 0.68
C MET A 285 -16.18 28.47 -0.31
N ILE A 286 -16.61 28.16 -1.53
CA ILE A 286 -16.90 29.13 -2.60
C ILE A 286 -18.36 29.61 -2.53
N SER A 287 -19.29 28.77 -2.07
CA SER A 287 -20.69 29.14 -1.87
C SER A 287 -20.77 29.92 -0.56
N PRO A 288 -21.11 31.21 -0.63
CA PRO A 288 -20.89 32.15 0.44
C PRO A 288 -21.81 31.82 1.62
N THR A 289 -21.22 31.33 2.71
CA THR A 289 -21.82 31.61 4.01
C THR A 289 -21.54 33.10 4.23
N SER A 290 -22.54 33.94 3.95
CA SER A 290 -22.48 35.42 3.93
C SER A 290 -21.64 36.03 2.79
N ARG A 291 -22.34 36.45 1.72
CA ARG A 291 -21.83 37.36 0.68
C ARG A 291 -21.39 38.72 1.27
N SER A 292 -21.84 39.08 2.48
CA SER A 292 -21.51 40.36 3.11
C SER A 292 -20.07 40.40 3.64
N ASN A 293 -19.60 39.38 4.37
CA ASN A 293 -18.32 39.49 5.09
C ASN A 293 -17.07 39.34 4.21
N ILE A 294 -17.08 38.46 3.20
CA ILE A 294 -15.88 38.27 2.35
C ILE A 294 -15.72 39.44 1.38
N GLN A 295 -16.84 39.98 0.88
CA GLN A 295 -16.82 41.17 0.05
C GLN A 295 -16.36 42.37 0.87
N GLU A 296 -16.79 42.52 2.12
CA GLU A 296 -16.29 43.53 3.06
C GLU A 296 -14.80 43.38 3.38
N VAL A 297 -14.30 42.17 3.63
CA VAL A 297 -12.87 41.96 3.95
C VAL A 297 -11.99 42.19 2.71
N CYS A 298 -12.44 41.78 1.52
CA CYS A 298 -11.71 42.02 0.27
C CYS A 298 -11.73 43.51 -0.09
N PHE A 299 -12.88 44.18 0.07
CA PHE A 299 -12.99 45.64 -0.11
C PHE A 299 -12.17 46.41 0.92
N LYS A 300 -12.12 45.95 2.17
CA LYS A 300 -11.33 46.59 3.22
C LYS A 300 -9.84 46.51 2.90
N ASN A 301 -9.33 45.36 2.48
CA ASN A 301 -7.93 45.22 2.10
C ASN A 301 -7.57 46.03 0.84
N LEU A 302 -8.47 46.12 -0.14
CA LEU A 302 -8.31 46.97 -1.32
C LEU A 302 -8.33 48.46 -0.97
N LYS A 303 -9.22 48.86 -0.05
CA LYS A 303 -9.31 50.22 0.46
C LYS A 303 -8.07 50.59 1.27
N ASP A 304 -7.63 49.74 2.18
CA ASP A 304 -6.42 49.98 2.99
C ASP A 304 -5.16 50.08 2.11
N ALA A 305 -5.10 49.35 0.99
CA ALA A 305 -4.01 49.46 0.01
C ALA A 305 -4.11 50.72 -0.87
N TRP A 306 -5.31 51.25 -1.08
CA TRP A 306 -5.55 52.49 -1.83
C TRP A 306 -5.35 53.74 -0.97
N ASP A 307 -5.73 53.65 0.30
CA ASP A 307 -5.61 54.70 1.30
C ASP A 307 -4.21 54.74 1.94
N SER A 308 -3.36 53.73 1.72
CA SER A 308 -1.94 53.85 2.05
C SER A 308 -1.33 54.87 1.08
N PRO A 309 -0.94 56.07 1.56
CA PRO A 309 -0.23 57.01 0.69
C PRO A 309 1.03 56.29 0.23
N ASN A 310 1.28 56.28 -1.08
CA ASN A 310 2.54 55.84 -1.63
C ASN A 310 3.64 56.64 -0.93
N CYS A 311 4.28 56.05 0.08
CA CYS A 311 5.53 56.55 0.62
C CYS A 311 6.59 56.25 -0.44
N GLU A 312 6.92 57.28 -1.21
CA GLU A 312 8.24 57.45 -1.82
C GLU A 312 9.36 57.34 -0.76
#